data_AF-A0A662CEQ8-F1
#
_entry.id   AF-A0A662CEQ8-F1
#
_cell.length_a   1.000
_cell.length_b   1.000
_cell.length_c   1.000
_cell.angle_alpha   90.00
_cell.angle_beta   90.00
_cell.angle_gamma   90.00
#
_symmetry.space_group_name_H-M   'P 1'
#
loop_
_entity.id
_entity.type
_entity.pdbx_description
1 polymer ?
#
loop_
_entity_poly.entity_id
_entity_poly.type
_entity_poly.pdbx_seq_one_letter_code
_entity_poly.pdbx_strand_id
1 'polypeptide(L)'
;MQFTKKLLWVGLFAVAFAYVEATVVVYLRQMYGIHDLLRDIPAFDPKIAFVEVGREFSTLLMLLAVGWAAGRSLQTRLGFAFFAFGLWDIFYYIWLKLFINWPESLLAPDILFLLPLPWWGPVIGPVLIAVLMVIGGSLAVITADRDYTVRFSIYEGITLFGGILVMLYSFMENSLAALPTDAETLSQLRPSTFNWPLYLFGLIVAGYVVLGATWPGAQNKKRQNIQ
;
A
#
# COMPACT_ATOMS: atom_id res chain seq x y z
N MET A 1 19.47 -18.08 5.31
CA MET A 1 19.30 -17.25 6.52
C MET A 1 19.98 -15.86 6.43
N GLN A 2 20.61 -15.52 5.31
CA GLN A 2 21.24 -14.19 5.18
C GLN A 2 20.19 -13.10 4.90
N PHE A 3 19.09 -13.43 4.21
CA PHE A 3 18.04 -12.47 3.89
C PHE A 3 17.03 -12.29 5.03
N THR A 4 16.64 -13.36 5.75
CA THR A 4 15.70 -13.21 6.88
C THR A 4 16.21 -12.25 7.95
N LYS A 5 17.52 -12.22 8.22
CA LYS A 5 18.11 -11.25 9.16
C LYS A 5 17.93 -9.79 8.69
N LYS A 6 17.87 -9.55 7.39
CA LYS A 6 17.64 -8.21 6.83
C LYS A 6 16.19 -7.76 6.98
N LEU A 7 15.21 -8.67 7.10
CA LEU A 7 13.81 -8.30 7.34
C LEU A 7 13.68 -7.48 8.63
N LEU A 8 14.46 -7.79 9.66
CA LEU A 8 14.47 -7.00 10.89
C LEU A 8 14.88 -5.55 10.62
N TRP A 9 16.00 -5.34 9.93
CA TRP A 9 16.51 -3.99 9.64
C TRP A 9 15.65 -3.20 8.66
N VAL A 10 15.15 -3.86 7.61
CA VAL A 10 14.20 -3.26 6.68
C VAL A 10 12.88 -2.92 7.40
N GLY A 11 12.46 -3.76 8.34
CA GLY A 11 11.29 -3.52 9.16
C GLY A 11 11.48 -2.32 10.09
N LEU A 12 12.60 -2.25 10.80
CA LEU A 12 12.96 -1.09 11.63
C LEU A 12 13.00 0.20 10.80
N PHE A 13 13.59 0.15 9.61
CA PHE A 13 13.58 1.28 8.66
C PHE A 13 12.15 1.69 8.30
N ALA A 14 11.29 0.74 7.91
CA ALA A 14 9.91 1.04 7.50
C ALA A 14 9.09 1.66 8.64
N VAL A 15 9.22 1.13 9.86
CA VAL A 15 8.55 1.66 11.06
C VAL A 15 9.01 3.08 11.40
N ALA A 16 10.33 3.33 11.34
CA ALA A 16 10.90 4.65 11.59
C ALA A 16 10.54 5.65 10.47
N PHE A 17 10.51 5.19 9.22
CA PHE A 17 10.12 6.04 8.10
C PHE A 17 8.63 6.39 8.16
N ALA A 18 7.77 5.46 8.59
CA ALA A 18 6.35 5.72 8.81
C ALA A 18 6.11 6.78 9.89
N TYR A 19 6.97 6.82 10.92
CA TYR A 19 6.93 7.89 11.93
C TYR A 19 7.16 9.26 11.28
N VAL A 20 8.18 9.39 10.43
CA VAL A 20 8.50 10.64 9.74
C VAL A 20 7.32 11.10 8.88
N GLU A 21 6.74 10.20 8.09
CA GLU A 21 5.58 10.53 7.25
C GLU A 21 4.36 10.93 8.08
N ALA A 22 4.08 10.20 9.17
CA ALA A 22 3.00 10.55 10.09
C ALA A 22 3.21 11.94 10.73
N THR A 23 4.45 12.30 11.09
CA THR A 23 4.72 13.64 11.63
C THR A 23 4.46 14.76 10.62
N VAL A 24 4.80 14.56 9.34
CA VAL A 24 4.49 15.54 8.29
C VAL A 24 2.98 15.75 8.19
N VAL A 25 2.19 14.68 8.19
CA VAL A 25 0.73 14.75 8.14
C VAL A 25 0.15 15.45 9.37
N VAL A 26 0.68 15.17 10.57
CA VAL A 26 0.27 15.87 11.80
C VAL A 26 0.56 17.37 11.70
N TYR A 27 1.74 17.76 11.22
CA TYR A 27 2.09 19.16 11.04
C TYR A 27 1.19 19.84 10.01
N LEU A 28 0.92 19.20 8.88
CA LEU A 28 -0.01 19.74 7.88
C LEU A 28 -1.41 19.91 8.46
N ARG A 29 -1.96 18.90 9.13
CA ARG A 29 -3.29 19.01 9.76
C ARG A 29 -3.36 20.14 10.76
N GLN A 30 -2.32 20.31 11.59
CA GLN A 30 -2.26 21.39 12.57
C GLN A 30 -2.15 22.77 11.92
N MET A 31 -1.31 22.93 10.90
CA MET A 31 -1.11 24.21 10.21
C MET A 31 -2.34 24.66 9.41
N TYR A 32 -3.11 23.71 8.87
CA TYR A 32 -4.32 23.97 8.11
C TYR A 32 -5.61 23.93 8.95
N GLY A 33 -5.53 23.64 10.25
CA GLY A 33 -6.71 23.52 11.11
C GLY A 33 -7.63 22.35 10.73
N ILE A 34 -7.08 21.28 10.16
CA ILE A 34 -7.82 20.10 9.73
C ILE A 34 -8.00 19.16 10.92
N HIS A 35 -9.18 19.20 11.54
CA HIS A 35 -9.53 18.28 12.62
C HIS A 35 -10.30 17.06 12.10
N ASP A 36 -11.21 17.29 11.15
CA ASP A 36 -11.96 16.24 10.45
C ASP A 36 -11.75 16.38 8.93
N LEU A 37 -11.26 15.33 8.27
CA LEU A 37 -11.03 15.32 6.82
C LEU A 37 -12.31 15.50 6.00
N LEU A 38 -13.48 15.09 6.49
CA LEU A 38 -14.72 15.30 5.75
C LEU A 38 -15.23 16.74 5.87
N ARG A 39 -14.89 17.43 6.96
CA ARG A 39 -15.44 18.75 7.28
C ARG A 39 -14.49 19.88 6.89
N ASP A 40 -13.20 19.70 7.19
CA ASP A 40 -12.24 20.78 7.34
C ASP A 40 -11.20 20.85 6.20
N ILE A 41 -11.33 20.09 5.11
CA ILE A 41 -10.42 20.22 3.95
C ILE A 41 -10.55 21.64 3.38
N PRO A 42 -9.52 22.50 3.53
CA PRO A 42 -9.55 23.82 2.93
C PRO A 42 -9.28 23.71 1.43
N ALA A 43 -9.57 24.78 0.69
CA ALA A 43 -9.11 24.89 -0.69
C ALA A 43 -7.58 24.72 -0.72
N PHE A 44 -7.10 23.68 -1.39
CA PHE A 44 -5.69 23.32 -1.41
C PHE A 44 -4.90 24.41 -2.14
N ASP A 45 -3.81 24.91 -1.54
CA ASP A 45 -2.84 25.71 -2.29
C ASP A 45 -2.23 24.80 -3.40
N PRO A 46 -2.39 25.13 -4.69
CA PRO A 46 -1.88 24.31 -5.78
C PRO A 46 -0.37 24.04 -5.69
N LYS A 47 0.40 24.97 -5.11
CA LYS A 47 1.84 24.78 -4.91
C LYS A 47 2.12 23.67 -3.89
N ILE A 48 1.32 23.59 -2.84
CA ILE A 48 1.49 22.63 -1.76
C ILE A 48 0.96 21.27 -2.18
N ALA A 49 -0.13 21.22 -2.96
CA ALA A 49 -0.58 19.99 -3.60
C ALA A 49 0.53 19.33 -4.44
N PHE A 50 1.26 20.12 -5.24
CA PHE A 50 2.38 19.60 -6.02
C PHE A 50 3.52 19.04 -5.15
N VAL A 51 3.84 19.72 -4.04
CA VAL A 51 4.83 19.23 -3.07
C VAL A 51 4.39 17.93 -2.42
N GLU A 52 3.12 17.79 -2.06
CA GLU A 52 2.58 16.55 -1.49
C GLU A 52 2.61 15.39 -2.47
N VAL A 53 2.26 15.62 -3.74
CA VAL A 53 2.41 14.62 -4.81
C VAL A 53 3.88 14.20 -4.96
N GLY A 54 4.81 15.16 -4.90
CA GLY A 54 6.24 14.89 -4.93
C GLY A 54 6.74 14.10 -3.72
N ARG A 55 6.20 14.38 -2.53
CA ARG A 55 6.50 13.65 -1.29
C ARG A 55 6.06 12.20 -1.42
N GLU A 56 4.79 11.95 -1.78
CA GLU A 56 4.27 10.59 -1.93
C GLU A 56 5.05 9.79 -2.99
N PHE A 57 5.36 10.39 -4.14
CA PHE A 57 6.21 9.77 -5.14
C PHE A 57 7.58 9.39 -4.57
N SER A 58 8.18 10.28 -3.77
CA SER A 58 9.46 10.04 -3.12
C SER A 58 9.37 8.90 -2.10
N THR A 59 8.29 8.81 -1.32
CA THR A 59 8.01 7.70 -0.40
C THR A 59 8.00 6.35 -1.15
N LEU A 60 7.29 6.28 -2.28
CA LEU A 60 7.24 5.08 -3.12
C LEU A 60 8.64 4.68 -3.62
N LEU A 61 9.42 5.66 -4.11
CA LEU A 61 10.78 5.43 -4.58
C LEU A 61 11.72 4.96 -3.45
N MET A 62 11.61 5.53 -2.25
CA MET A 62 12.43 5.16 -1.10
C MET A 62 12.15 3.71 -0.66
N LEU A 63 10.88 3.32 -0.59
CA LEU A 63 10.48 1.94 -0.27
C LEU A 63 10.95 0.95 -1.33
N LEU A 64 10.88 1.32 -2.61
CA LEU A 64 11.43 0.51 -3.70
C LEU A 64 12.96 0.39 -3.60
N ALA A 65 13.65 1.51 -3.35
CA ALA A 65 15.10 1.57 -3.24
C ALA A 65 15.63 0.72 -2.09
N VAL A 66 14.99 0.74 -0.91
CA VAL A 66 15.42 -0.10 0.22
C VAL A 66 15.27 -1.59 -0.10
N GLY A 67 14.20 -1.95 -0.83
CA GLY A 67 14.03 -3.32 -1.34
C GLY A 67 15.14 -3.72 -2.31
N TRP A 68 15.49 -2.84 -3.25
CA TRP A 68 16.57 -3.05 -4.21
C TRP A 68 17.95 -3.19 -3.56
N ALA A 69 18.22 -2.38 -2.53
CA ALA A 69 19.46 -2.42 -1.76
C ALA A 69 19.56 -3.68 -0.88
N ALA A 70 18.44 -4.15 -0.32
CA ALA A 70 18.43 -5.33 0.55
C ALA A 70 18.52 -6.66 -0.23
N GLY A 71 17.85 -6.75 -1.37
CA GLY A 71 17.71 -7.96 -2.18
C GLY A 71 18.83 -8.18 -3.22
N ARG A 72 18.97 -9.43 -3.69
CA ARG A 72 19.92 -9.81 -4.76
C ARG A 72 19.25 -10.26 -6.05
N SER A 73 18.12 -10.94 -5.96
CA SER A 73 17.26 -11.33 -7.09
C SER A 73 16.01 -10.48 -7.16
N LEU A 74 15.33 -10.43 -8.31
CA LEU A 74 14.06 -9.70 -8.46
C LEU A 74 13.02 -10.09 -7.39
N GLN A 75 12.89 -11.39 -7.10
CA GLN A 75 12.02 -11.90 -6.03
C GLN A 75 12.36 -11.31 -4.66
N THR A 76 13.63 -11.32 -4.27
CA THR A 76 14.03 -10.76 -2.96
C THR A 76 13.91 -9.23 -2.93
N ARG A 77 14.19 -8.55 -4.04
CA ARG A 77 14.09 -7.08 -4.13
C ARG A 77 12.64 -6.62 -4.00
N LEU A 78 11.74 -7.24 -4.76
CA LEU A 78 10.30 -6.99 -4.65
C LEU A 78 9.74 -7.47 -3.31
N GLY A 79 10.22 -8.60 -2.79
CA GLY A 79 9.80 -9.12 -1.50
C GLY A 79 10.12 -8.16 -0.34
N PHE A 80 11.34 -7.60 -0.31
CA PHE A 80 11.71 -6.57 0.65
C PHE A 80 10.96 -5.25 0.43
N ALA A 81 10.76 -4.82 -0.83
CA ALA A 81 10.01 -3.60 -1.12
C ALA A 81 8.55 -3.71 -0.63
N PHE A 82 7.87 -4.82 -0.92
CA PHE A 82 6.49 -5.05 -0.47
C PHE A 82 6.39 -5.22 1.04
N PHE A 83 7.35 -5.93 1.65
CA PHE A 83 7.42 -6.02 3.10
C PHE A 83 7.59 -4.65 3.76
N ALA A 84 8.52 -3.83 3.25
CA ALA A 84 8.76 -2.48 3.75
C ALA A 84 7.52 -1.59 3.56
N PHE A 85 6.91 -1.63 2.37
CA PHE A 85 5.71 -0.85 2.05
C PHE A 85 4.56 -1.18 2.99
N GLY A 86 4.22 -2.47 3.13
CA GLY A 86 3.09 -2.87 3.98
C GLY A 86 3.34 -2.56 5.45
N LEU A 87 4.57 -2.71 5.93
CA LEU A 87 4.90 -2.34 7.32
C LEU A 87 4.85 -0.83 7.53
N TRP A 88 5.37 -0.06 6.58
CA TRP A 88 5.29 1.40 6.59
C TRP A 88 3.85 1.89 6.67
N ASP A 89 2.97 1.34 5.82
CA ASP A 89 1.56 1.74 5.73
C ASP A 89 0.78 1.45 7.03
N ILE A 90 0.97 0.25 7.61
CA ILE A 90 0.36 -0.12 8.89
C ILE A 90 0.84 0.79 10.01
N PHE A 91 2.15 1.02 10.10
CA PHE A 91 2.73 1.83 11.17
C PHE A 91 2.43 3.32 11.01
N TYR A 92 2.23 3.82 9.79
CA TYR A 92 1.78 5.18 9.54
C TYR A 92 0.46 5.44 10.29
N TYR A 93 -0.52 4.53 10.16
CA TYR A 93 -1.78 4.63 10.89
C TYR A 93 -1.64 4.44 12.41
N ILE A 94 -0.74 3.56 12.86
CA ILE A 94 -0.45 3.42 14.30
C ILE A 94 0.11 4.73 14.86
N TRP A 95 1.05 5.36 14.18
CA TRP A 95 1.64 6.63 14.61
C TRP A 95 0.61 7.75 14.61
N LEU A 96 -0.22 7.88 13.56
CA LEU A 96 -1.33 8.84 13.56
C LEU A 96 -2.29 8.61 14.73
N LYS A 97 -2.56 7.35 15.08
CA LYS A 97 -3.44 7.02 16.21
C LYS A 97 -2.85 7.48 17.53
N LEU A 98 -1.53 7.36 17.68
CA LEU A 98 -0.81 7.80 18.87
C LEU A 98 -0.69 9.32 18.96
N PHE A 99 -0.50 10.03 17.84
CA PHE A 99 -0.28 11.48 17.86
C PHE A 99 -1.56 12.29 17.94
N ILE A 100 -2.58 11.91 17.17
CA ILE A 100 -3.79 12.72 16.98
C ILE A 100 -5.08 11.89 17.09
N ASN A 101 -5.00 10.66 17.62
CA ASN A 101 -6.14 9.74 17.76
C ASN A 101 -6.84 9.38 16.43
N TRP A 102 -6.18 9.57 15.29
CA TRP A 102 -6.68 9.22 13.96
C TRP A 102 -6.14 7.85 13.51
N PRO A 103 -6.97 6.96 12.93
CA PRO A 103 -8.39 7.15 12.65
C PRO A 103 -9.26 6.90 13.88
N GLU A 104 -10.44 7.51 13.90
CA GLU A 104 -11.43 7.27 14.97
C GLU A 104 -11.92 5.81 14.98
N SER A 105 -12.08 5.23 13.78
CA SER A 105 -12.39 3.82 13.58
C SER A 105 -11.71 3.30 12.32
N LEU A 106 -11.60 1.98 12.16
CA LEU A 106 -11.03 1.36 10.96
C LEU A 106 -11.85 1.63 9.68
N LEU A 107 -13.11 2.06 9.82
CA LEU A 107 -13.99 2.42 8.72
C LEU A 107 -14.02 3.92 8.44
N ALA A 108 -13.28 4.73 9.21
CA ALA A 108 -13.18 6.16 8.96
C ALA A 108 -12.59 6.40 7.55
N PRO A 109 -13.21 7.29 6.75
CA PRO A 109 -12.70 7.62 5.43
C PRO A 109 -11.42 8.46 5.55
N ASP A 110 -10.48 8.21 4.65
CA ASP A 110 -9.19 8.89 4.58
C ASP A 110 -8.75 9.11 3.13
N ILE A 111 -7.82 10.03 2.92
CA ILE A 111 -7.13 10.23 1.65
C ILE A 111 -5.85 9.41 1.70
N LEU A 112 -5.85 8.30 0.97
CA LEU A 112 -4.82 7.28 1.10
C LEU A 112 -3.54 7.64 0.34
N PHE A 113 -3.71 8.16 -0.88
CA PHE A 113 -2.67 8.61 -1.81
C PHE A 113 -3.29 9.64 -2.75
N LEU A 114 -2.47 10.50 -3.34
CA LEU A 114 -2.81 11.48 -4.38
C LEU A 114 -2.44 10.99 -5.79
N LEU A 115 -1.63 9.93 -5.90
CA LEU A 115 -1.11 9.40 -7.16
C LEU A 115 -1.84 8.13 -7.63
N PRO A 116 -2.18 7.99 -8.93
CA PRO A 116 -2.15 9.02 -9.98
C PRO A 116 -3.31 10.03 -9.88
N LEU A 117 -4.32 9.68 -9.09
CA LEU A 117 -5.46 10.51 -8.71
C LEU A 117 -5.68 10.32 -7.19
N PRO A 118 -6.43 11.20 -6.51
CA PRO A 118 -6.78 11.00 -5.10
C PRO A 118 -7.51 9.68 -4.85
N TRP A 119 -7.02 8.92 -3.87
CA TRP A 119 -7.57 7.63 -3.42
C TRP A 119 -8.35 7.87 -2.16
N TRP A 120 -9.66 7.72 -2.26
CA TRP A 120 -10.56 7.86 -1.13
C TRP A 120 -11.06 6.49 -0.69
N GLY A 121 -10.95 6.21 0.61
CA GLY A 121 -11.45 4.96 1.13
C GLY A 121 -11.36 4.86 2.66
N PRO A 122 -11.97 3.82 3.24
CA PRO A 122 -11.85 3.53 4.65
C PRO A 122 -10.44 3.02 4.98
N VAL A 123 -9.89 3.41 6.13
CA VAL A 123 -8.51 3.06 6.55
C VAL A 123 -8.24 1.54 6.55
N ILE A 124 -9.23 0.69 6.81
CA ILE A 124 -9.05 -0.76 6.73
C ILE A 124 -8.70 -1.25 5.32
N GLY A 125 -9.09 -0.53 4.27
CA GLY A 125 -8.80 -0.85 2.87
C GLY A 125 -7.30 -0.97 2.58
N PRO A 126 -6.49 0.09 2.74
CA PRO A 126 -5.04 0.00 2.55
C PRO A 126 -4.40 -0.95 3.58
N VAL A 127 -4.86 -0.97 4.83
CA VAL A 127 -4.32 -1.87 5.87
C VAL A 127 -4.42 -3.35 5.49
N LEU A 128 -5.53 -3.79 4.89
CA LEU A 128 -5.67 -5.18 4.43
C LEU A 128 -4.72 -5.51 3.27
N ILE A 129 -4.52 -4.58 2.33
CA ILE A 129 -3.54 -4.73 1.25
C ILE A 129 -2.13 -4.78 1.85
N ALA A 130 -1.83 -3.90 2.80
CA ALA A 130 -0.55 -3.84 3.50
C ALA A 130 -0.24 -5.14 4.24
N VAL A 131 -1.22 -5.75 4.92
CA VAL A 131 -1.07 -7.07 5.55
C VAL A 131 -0.71 -8.14 4.51
N LEU A 132 -1.40 -8.17 3.37
CA LEU A 132 -1.09 -9.09 2.28
C LEU A 132 0.34 -8.88 1.75
N MET A 133 0.77 -7.61 1.60
CA MET A 133 2.12 -7.26 1.16
C MET A 133 3.19 -7.67 2.18
N VAL A 134 2.96 -7.48 3.48
CA VAL A 134 3.86 -7.95 4.55
C VAL A 134 4.01 -9.46 4.50
N ILE A 135 2.91 -10.19 4.42
CA ILE A 135 2.92 -11.66 4.38
C ILE A 135 3.59 -12.16 3.10
N GLY A 136 3.10 -11.73 1.93
CA GLY A 136 3.61 -12.15 0.63
C GLY A 136 5.07 -11.76 0.41
N GLY A 137 5.45 -10.54 0.80
CA GLY A 137 6.83 -10.05 0.73
C GLY A 137 7.77 -10.84 1.64
N SER A 138 7.37 -11.08 2.89
CA SER A 138 8.14 -11.91 3.83
C SER A 138 8.33 -13.33 3.30
N LEU A 139 7.25 -13.96 2.81
CA LEU A 139 7.32 -15.31 2.25
C LEU A 139 8.20 -15.36 0.99
N ALA A 140 8.14 -14.37 0.12
CA ALA A 140 9.00 -14.27 -1.06
C ALA A 140 10.49 -14.20 -0.67
N VAL A 141 10.83 -13.48 0.40
CA VAL A 141 12.20 -13.42 0.92
C VAL A 141 12.62 -14.74 1.59
N ILE A 142 11.76 -15.30 2.44
CA ILE A 142 12.06 -16.53 3.20
C ILE A 142 12.23 -17.74 2.26
N THR A 143 11.39 -17.85 1.23
CA THR A 143 11.48 -18.93 0.23
C THR A 143 12.74 -18.82 -0.61
N ALA A 144 13.17 -17.61 -0.98
CA ALA A 144 14.45 -17.40 -1.65
C ALA A 144 15.66 -17.82 -0.79
N ASP A 145 15.59 -17.61 0.53
CA ASP A 145 16.62 -18.04 1.50
C ASP A 145 16.72 -19.57 1.63
N ARG A 146 15.76 -20.31 1.04
CA ARG A 146 15.70 -21.77 0.94
C ARG A 146 15.93 -22.27 -0.51
N ASP A 147 16.50 -21.43 -1.37
CA ASP A 147 16.77 -21.69 -2.80
C ASP A 147 15.51 -21.94 -3.66
N TYR A 148 14.33 -21.47 -3.22
CA TYR A 148 13.10 -21.55 -4.00
C TYR A 148 12.80 -20.25 -4.75
N THR A 149 12.53 -20.39 -6.05
CA THR A 149 12.08 -19.28 -6.90
C THR A 149 10.56 -19.25 -7.01
N VAL A 150 9.93 -18.14 -6.63
CA VAL A 150 8.50 -17.90 -6.89
C VAL A 150 8.32 -17.66 -8.38
N ARG A 151 7.41 -18.42 -9.00
CA ARG A 151 7.08 -18.32 -10.42
C ARG A 151 5.58 -18.13 -10.59
N PHE A 152 5.23 -17.13 -11.38
CA PHE A 152 3.86 -16.88 -11.83
C PHE A 152 3.71 -17.37 -13.26
N SER A 153 2.65 -18.13 -13.53
CA SER A 153 2.16 -18.31 -14.90
C SER A 153 1.60 -16.98 -15.42
N ILE A 154 1.48 -16.86 -16.74
CA ILE A 154 0.89 -15.66 -17.36
C ILE A 154 -0.54 -15.42 -16.87
N TYR A 155 -1.32 -16.48 -16.65
CA TYR A 155 -2.69 -16.38 -16.12
C TYR A 155 -2.71 -15.89 -14.68
N GLU A 156 -1.82 -16.39 -13.82
CA GLU A 156 -1.68 -15.87 -12.45
C GLU A 156 -1.25 -14.39 -12.46
N GLY A 157 -0.33 -14.01 -13.35
CA GLY A 157 0.10 -12.63 -13.52
C GLY A 157 -1.04 -11.69 -13.95
N ILE A 158 -1.80 -12.07 -14.99
CA ILE A 158 -2.97 -11.31 -15.45
C ILE A 158 -4.03 -11.24 -14.34
N THR A 159 -4.28 -12.34 -13.62
CA THR A 159 -5.27 -12.40 -12.55
C THR A 159 -4.89 -11.48 -11.38
N LEU A 160 -3.62 -11.51 -10.96
CA LEU A 160 -3.11 -10.61 -9.93
C LEU A 160 -3.22 -9.15 -10.36
N PHE A 161 -2.80 -8.84 -11.57
CA PHE A 161 -2.86 -7.48 -12.10
C PHE A 161 -4.31 -6.98 -12.22
N GLY A 162 -5.23 -7.81 -12.70
CA GLY A 162 -6.66 -7.50 -12.73
C GLY A 162 -7.23 -7.23 -11.34
N GLY A 163 -6.90 -8.07 -10.35
CA GLY A 163 -7.32 -7.86 -8.95
C GLY A 163 -6.79 -6.54 -8.37
N ILE A 164 -5.54 -6.18 -8.66
CA ILE A 164 -4.96 -4.89 -8.28
C ILE A 164 -5.72 -3.73 -8.93
N LEU A 165 -5.97 -3.78 -10.24
CA LEU A 165 -6.71 -2.73 -10.95
C LEU A 165 -8.13 -2.54 -10.40
N VAL A 166 -8.80 -3.64 -10.04
CA VAL A 166 -10.14 -3.61 -9.44
C VAL A 166 -10.12 -2.92 -8.07
N MET A 167 -9.14 -3.22 -7.21
CA MET A 167 -8.97 -2.53 -5.93
C MET A 167 -8.64 -1.05 -6.13
N LEU A 168 -7.72 -0.72 -7.05
CA LEU A 168 -7.36 0.66 -7.36
C LEU A 168 -8.56 1.46 -7.87
N TYR A 169 -9.38 0.85 -8.74
CA TYR A 169 -10.63 1.45 -9.18
C TYR A 169 -11.56 1.76 -8.01
N SER A 170 -11.71 0.86 -7.03
CA SER A 170 -12.60 1.12 -5.88
C SER A 170 -12.17 2.34 -5.03
N PHE A 171 -10.88 2.67 -5.00
CA PHE A 171 -10.38 3.88 -4.32
C PHE A 171 -10.50 5.15 -5.19
N MET A 172 -10.41 5.00 -6.51
CA MET A 172 -10.41 6.12 -7.46
C MET A 172 -11.77 6.36 -8.12
N GLU A 173 -12.81 5.59 -7.82
CA GLU A 173 -14.11 5.63 -8.50
C GLU A 173 -14.67 7.06 -8.62
N ASN A 174 -14.68 7.81 -7.51
CA ASN A 174 -15.16 9.20 -7.50
C ASN A 174 -14.25 10.13 -8.30
N SER A 175 -12.93 9.97 -8.17
CA SER A 175 -11.93 10.75 -8.88
C SER A 175 -12.00 10.53 -10.40
N LEU A 176 -12.26 9.28 -10.83
CA LEU A 176 -12.42 8.92 -12.24
C LEU A 176 -13.74 9.45 -12.81
N ALA A 177 -14.84 9.33 -12.06
CA ALA A 177 -16.16 9.82 -12.48
C ALA A 177 -16.19 11.35 -12.67
N ALA A 178 -15.33 12.07 -11.95
CA ALA A 178 -15.21 13.52 -12.08
C ALA A 178 -14.39 13.97 -13.30
N LEU A 179 -13.70 13.08 -14.02
CA LEU A 179 -12.89 13.47 -15.18
C LEU A 179 -13.75 13.76 -16.43
N PRO A 180 -13.37 14.74 -17.26
CA PRO A 180 -12.25 15.67 -17.09
C PRO A 180 -12.63 16.84 -16.16
N THR A 181 -11.78 17.11 -15.18
CA THR A 181 -11.94 18.26 -14.28
C THR A 181 -10.57 18.81 -13.89
N ASP A 182 -10.56 20.00 -13.28
CA ASP A 182 -9.36 20.65 -12.80
C ASP A 182 -8.88 20.09 -11.45
N ALA A 183 -7.61 20.30 -11.14
CA ALA A 183 -6.99 19.78 -9.92
C ALA A 183 -7.66 20.34 -8.65
N GLU A 184 -8.21 21.55 -8.72
CA GLU A 184 -8.97 22.16 -7.63
C GLU A 184 -10.23 21.36 -7.33
N THR A 185 -11.05 21.04 -8.34
CA THR A 185 -12.26 20.22 -8.14
C THR A 185 -11.92 18.82 -7.67
N LEU A 186 -10.85 18.18 -8.18
CA LEU A 186 -10.39 16.86 -7.69
C LEU A 186 -10.01 16.89 -6.20
N SER A 187 -9.39 17.96 -5.73
CA SER A 187 -8.97 18.11 -4.33
C SER A 187 -10.15 18.29 -3.36
N GLN A 188 -11.29 18.78 -3.86
CA GLN A 188 -12.51 19.02 -3.09
C GLN A 188 -13.48 17.83 -3.14
N LEU A 189 -13.20 16.81 -3.95
CA LEU A 189 -14.02 15.61 -4.01
C LEU A 189 -14.05 14.92 -2.65
N ARG A 190 -15.27 14.75 -2.13
CA ARG A 190 -15.51 13.96 -0.93
C ARG A 190 -15.88 12.53 -1.34
N PRO A 191 -15.50 11.54 -0.54
CA PRO A 191 -15.89 10.16 -0.79
C PRO A 191 -17.41 10.01 -0.78
N SER A 192 -17.93 9.37 -1.82
CA SER A 192 -19.22 8.68 -1.75
C SER A 192 -19.07 7.34 -0.97
N THR A 193 -20.11 6.51 -0.97
CA THR A 193 -20.05 5.18 -0.35
C THR A 193 -18.97 4.31 -0.99
N PHE A 194 -18.07 3.73 -0.18
CA PHE A 194 -17.01 2.86 -0.66
C PHE A 194 -17.55 1.53 -1.21
N ASN A 195 -17.09 1.13 -2.41
CA ASN A 195 -17.57 -0.06 -3.12
C ASN A 195 -16.93 -1.35 -2.59
N TRP A 196 -17.37 -1.78 -1.40
CA TRP A 196 -16.87 -2.97 -0.70
C TRP A 196 -16.89 -4.26 -1.53
N PRO A 197 -17.97 -4.62 -2.24
CA PRO A 197 -18.00 -5.89 -2.97
C PRO A 197 -16.88 -5.97 -4.02
N LEU A 198 -16.66 -4.87 -4.74
CA LEU A 198 -15.65 -4.78 -5.78
C LEU A 198 -14.23 -4.84 -5.18
N TYR A 199 -13.99 -4.05 -4.12
CA TYR A 199 -12.74 -4.05 -3.39
C TYR A 199 -12.39 -5.46 -2.84
N LEU A 200 -13.34 -6.10 -2.15
CA LEU A 200 -13.13 -7.43 -1.56
C LEU A 200 -12.89 -8.50 -2.62
N PHE A 201 -13.58 -8.43 -3.76
CA PHE A 201 -13.33 -9.33 -4.88
C PHE A 201 -11.87 -9.21 -5.36
N GLY A 202 -11.40 -7.98 -5.60
CA GLY A 202 -10.00 -7.73 -6.00
C GLY A 202 -9.00 -8.23 -4.97
N LEU A 203 -9.27 -7.98 -3.67
CA LEU A 203 -8.41 -8.41 -2.57
C LEU A 203 -8.33 -9.94 -2.45
N ILE A 204 -9.46 -10.65 -2.55
CA ILE A 204 -9.51 -12.12 -2.49
C ILE A 204 -8.75 -12.73 -3.67
N VAL A 205 -8.97 -12.21 -4.88
CA VAL A 205 -8.29 -12.69 -6.09
C VAL A 205 -6.77 -12.47 -5.98
N ALA A 206 -6.33 -11.26 -5.59
CA ALA A 206 -4.92 -10.97 -5.39
C ALA A 206 -4.30 -11.83 -4.29
N GLY A 207 -5.00 -11.97 -3.16
CA GLY A 207 -4.59 -12.81 -2.04
C GLY A 207 -4.43 -14.27 -2.42
N TYR A 208 -5.39 -14.83 -3.17
CA TYR A 208 -5.32 -16.20 -3.67
C TYR A 208 -4.07 -16.45 -4.53
N VAL A 209 -3.77 -15.53 -5.47
CA VAL A 209 -2.60 -15.67 -6.34
C VAL A 209 -1.29 -15.51 -5.56
N VAL A 210 -1.18 -14.48 -4.71
CA VAL A 210 0.03 -14.20 -3.94
C VAL A 210 0.33 -15.34 -2.97
N LEU A 211 -0.66 -15.77 -2.19
CA LEU A 211 -0.49 -16.86 -1.23
C LEU A 211 -0.28 -18.19 -1.96
N GLY A 212 -1.01 -18.47 -3.03
CA GLY A 212 -0.79 -19.66 -3.85
C GLY A 212 0.63 -19.75 -4.44
N ALA A 213 1.23 -18.62 -4.81
CA ALA A 213 2.57 -18.56 -5.37
C ALA A 213 3.68 -18.61 -4.31
N THR A 214 3.43 -18.07 -3.11
CA THR A 214 4.47 -17.92 -2.06
C THR A 214 4.37 -18.93 -0.92
N TRP A 215 3.22 -19.59 -0.74
CA TRP A 215 3.00 -20.52 0.37
C TRP A 215 3.77 -21.83 0.19
N PRO A 216 4.55 -22.29 1.21
CA PRO A 216 5.37 -23.49 1.08
C PRO A 216 4.60 -24.76 0.69
N GLY A 217 3.39 -24.95 1.20
CA GLY A 217 2.56 -26.13 0.89
C GLY A 217 1.99 -26.16 -0.54
N ALA A 218 1.73 -24.99 -1.14
CA ALA A 218 1.23 -24.89 -2.50
C ALA A 218 2.35 -25.17 -3.52
N GLN A 219 3.58 -24.76 -3.19
CA GLN A 219 4.77 -25.01 -4.01
C GLN A 219 5.13 -26.50 -4.10
N ASN A 220 4.95 -27.27 -3.03
CA ASN A 220 5.17 -28.72 -3.04
C ASN A 220 4.22 -29.48 -3.99
N LYS A 221 2.96 -29.04 -4.12
CA LYS A 221 2.00 -29.63 -5.08
C LYS A 221 2.36 -29.34 -6.53
N LYS A 222 2.77 -28.11 -6.87
CA LYS A 222 3.24 -27.77 -8.23
C LYS A 222 4.44 -28.62 -8.65
N ARG A 223 5.30 -29.00 -7.71
CA ARG A 223 6.48 -29.86 -7.96
C ARG A 223 6.12 -31.30 -8.34
N GLN A 224 5.06 -31.87 -7.74
CA GLN A 224 4.61 -33.24 -8.02
C GLN A 224 3.93 -33.36 -9.39
N ASN A 225 3.35 -32.29 -9.92
CA ASN A 225 2.66 -32.30 -11.22
C ASN A 225 3.58 -32.05 -12.42
N ILE A 226 4.87 -31.78 -12.20
CA ILE A 226 5.88 -31.50 -13.25
C ILE A 226 6.87 -32.67 -13.39
N GLN A 227 6.82 -33.66 -12.49
CA GLN A 227 7.54 -34.94 -12.60
C GLN A 227 6.62 -36.01 -13.18
#